data_AF-X1CTJ5-F1
#
_entry.id   AF-X1CTJ5-F1
#
_cell.length_a   1.000
_cell.length_b   1.000
_cell.length_c   1.000
_cell.angle_alpha   90.00
_cell.angle_beta   90.00
_cell.angle_gamma   90.00
#
_symmetry.space_group_name_H-M   'P 1'
#
loop_
_entity.id
_entity.type
_entity.pdbx_description
1 polymer ?
#
loop_
_entity_poly.entity_id
_entity_poly.type
_entity_poly.pdbx_seq_one_letter_code
_entity_poly.pdbx_strand_id
1 'polypeptide(L)'
;MSAIGDKVSGLVMGVIGAVILLLVGIALGPTVITSITDINATALADVPMGTVIVLLASYVPFFYYLGIVLGAITAFWGVVKYS
;
A
#
# COMPACT_ATOMS: atom_id res chain seq x y z
N MET A 1 -24.93 19.33 19.63
CA MET A 1 -24.89 18.57 18.36
C MET A 1 -25.65 17.26 18.58
N SER A 2 -26.41 16.75 17.60
CA SER A 2 -27.15 15.50 17.81
C SER A 2 -26.18 14.32 17.78
N ALA A 3 -26.47 13.27 18.55
CA ALA A 3 -25.68 12.03 18.56
C ALA A 3 -25.55 11.38 17.16
N ILE A 4 -26.45 11.74 16.23
CA ILE A 4 -26.39 11.32 14.83
C ILE A 4 -25.34 12.14 14.06
N GLY A 5 -25.25 13.45 14.32
CA GLY A 5 -24.23 14.32 13.71
C GLY A 5 -22.80 13.88 14.04
N ASP A 6 -22.56 13.46 15.28
CA ASP A 6 -21.22 13.03 15.73
C ASP A 6 -20.82 11.69 15.09
N LYS A 7 -21.76 10.74 14.96
CA LYS A 7 -21.53 9.45 14.28
C LYS A 7 -21.25 9.61 12.79
N VAL A 8 -22.03 10.46 12.11
CA VAL A 8 -21.82 10.76 10.69
C VAL A 8 -20.46 11.44 10.48
N SER A 9 -20.10 12.38 11.35
CA SER A 9 -18.79 13.04 11.29
C SER A 9 -17.63 12.06 11.49
N GLY A 10 -17.74 11.11 12.42
CA GLY A 10 -16.74 10.08 12.65
C GLY A 10 -16.56 9.13 11.46
N LEU A 11 -17.67 8.65 10.90
CA LEU A 11 -17.67 7.79 9.70
C LEU A 11 -17.00 8.50 8.51
N VAL A 12 -17.37 9.75 8.23
CA VAL A 12 -16.82 10.53 7.12
C VAL A 12 -15.32 10.73 7.27
N MET A 13 -14.84 11.08 8.48
CA MET A 13 -13.41 11.23 8.76
C MET A 13 -12.64 9.91 8.59
N GLY A 14 -13.23 8.79 9.02
CA GLY A 14 -12.65 7.46 8.84
C GLY A 14 -12.52 7.06 7.37
N VAL A 15 -13.56 7.28 6.56
CA VAL A 15 -13.55 7.01 5.12
C VAL A 15 -12.50 7.87 4.41
N ILE A 16 -12.43 9.16 4.73
CA ILE A 16 -11.43 10.07 4.16
C ILE A 16 -10.01 9.59 4.50
N GLY A 17 -9.76 9.18 5.74
CA GLY A 17 -8.45 8.64 6.15
C GLY A 17 -8.05 7.38 5.38
N ALA A 18 -8.98 6.44 5.19
CA ALA A 18 -8.73 5.22 4.42
C ALA A 18 -8.42 5.51 2.94
N VAL A 19 -9.14 6.47 2.34
CA VAL A 19 -8.90 6.91 0.96
C VAL A 19 -7.54 7.60 0.82
N ILE A 20 -7.16 8.47 1.76
CA ILE A 20 -5.83 9.12 1.76
C ILE A 20 -4.72 8.06 1.83
N LEU A 21 -4.84 7.07 2.72
CA LEU A 21 -3.86 6.00 2.85
C LEU A 21 -3.70 5.19 1.57
N LEU A 22 -4.82 4.88 0.89
CA LEU A 22 -4.82 4.22 -0.41
C LEU A 22 -4.09 5.08 -1.47
N LEU A 23 -4.46 6.36 -1.59
CA LEU A 23 -3.89 7.27 -2.60
C LEU A 23 -2.40 7.50 -2.39
N VAL A 24 -1.97 7.71 -1.14
CA VAL A 24 -0.55 7.86 -0.79
C VAL A 24 0.22 6.59 -1.09
N GLY A 25 -0.32 5.42 -0.72
CA GLY A 25 0.32 4.14 -1.03
C GLY A 25 0.48 3.92 -2.54
N ILE A 26 -0.54 4.21 -3.34
CA ILE A 26 -0.46 4.10 -4.80
C ILE A 26 0.57 5.08 -5.37
N ALA A 27 0.58 6.33 -4.89
CA ALA A 27 1.51 7.36 -5.35
C ALA A 27 2.98 7.04 -5.01
N LEU A 28 3.23 6.36 -3.89
CA LEU A 28 4.58 5.92 -3.49
C LEU A 28 5.02 4.64 -4.21
N GLY A 29 4.08 3.90 -4.80
CA GLY A 29 4.35 2.64 -5.52
C GLY A 29 5.46 2.75 -6.56
N PRO A 30 5.41 3.69 -7.53
CA PRO A 30 6.48 3.86 -8.51
C PRO A 30 7.87 4.06 -7.89
N THR A 31 7.98 4.84 -6.82
CA THR A 31 9.23 5.12 -6.11
C THR A 31 9.80 3.86 -5.43
N VAL A 32 8.95 3.04 -4.82
CA VAL A 32 9.38 1.76 -4.21
C VAL A 32 9.85 0.79 -5.28
N ILE A 33 9.15 0.73 -6.42
CA ILE A 33 9.49 -0.14 -7.54
C ILE A 33 10.83 0.25 -8.15
N THR A 34 11.04 1.52 -8.48
CA THR A 34 12.32 1.99 -9.05
C THR A 34 13.48 1.72 -8.12
N SER A 35 13.33 2.01 -6.82
CA SER A 35 14.37 1.74 -5.81
C SER A 35 14.79 0.27 -5.76
N ILE A 36 13.84 -0.66 -5.86
CA ILE A 36 14.12 -2.11 -5.89
C ILE A 36 14.78 -2.52 -7.20
N THR A 37 14.35 -1.94 -8.32
CA THR A 37 14.89 -2.26 -9.65
C THR A 37 16.36 -1.84 -9.75
N ASP A 38 16.69 -0.65 -9.25
CA ASP A 38 18.06 -0.11 -9.25
C ASP A 38 19.01 -0.92 -8.38
N ILE A 39 18.57 -1.36 -7.19
CA ILE A 39 19.35 -2.22 -6.29
C ILE A 39 19.64 -3.57 -6.96
N ASN A 40 18.66 -4.19 -7.62
CA ASN A 40 18.86 -5.48 -8.25
C ASN A 40 19.80 -5.43 -9.47
N ALA A 41 19.74 -4.37 -10.27
CA ALA A 41 20.58 -4.24 -11.45
C ALA A 41 22.06 -3.98 -11.11
N THR A 42 22.32 -3.20 -10.06
CA THR A 42 23.69 -2.80 -9.68
C THR A 42 24.35 -3.77 -8.69
N ALA A 43 23.60 -4.34 -7.74
CA ALA A 43 24.17 -5.18 -6.69
C ALA A 43 24.37 -6.66 -7.08
N LEU A 44 23.69 -7.13 -8.14
CA LEU A 44 23.71 -8.54 -8.55
C LEU A 44 24.40 -8.79 -9.90
N ALA A 45 25.08 -7.77 -10.45
CA ALA A 45 25.95 -7.96 -11.60
C ALA A 45 26.97 -9.06 -11.29
N ASP A 46 27.11 -10.02 -12.20
CA ASP A 46 28.03 -11.18 -12.12
C ASP A 46 27.73 -12.26 -11.07
N VAL A 47 26.55 -12.23 -10.42
CA VAL A 47 26.14 -13.29 -9.48
C VAL A 47 25.44 -14.44 -10.22
N PRO A 48 25.88 -15.71 -10.10
CA PRO A 48 25.27 -16.86 -10.79
C PRO A 48 23.78 -17.09 -10.47
N MET A 49 23.30 -16.59 -9.33
CA MET A 49 21.88 -16.60 -8.92
C MET A 49 21.18 -15.24 -9.07
N GLY A 50 21.85 -14.22 -9.63
CA GLY A 50 21.30 -12.87 -9.77
C GLY A 50 19.99 -12.85 -10.54
N THR A 51 19.87 -13.63 -11.61
CA THR A 51 18.65 -13.74 -12.43
C THR A 51 17.43 -14.21 -11.63
N VAL A 52 17.60 -15.16 -10.71
CA VAL A 52 16.50 -15.68 -9.87
C VAL A 52 16.06 -14.62 -8.86
N ILE A 53 17.00 -13.89 -8.28
CA ILE A 53 16.72 -12.83 -7.30
C ILE A 53 16.03 -11.64 -7.99
N VAL A 54 16.50 -11.23 -9.17
CA VAL A 54 15.85 -10.20 -10.01
C VAL A 54 14.41 -10.62 -10.37
N LEU A 55 14.20 -11.90 -10.71
CA LEU A 55 12.86 -12.42 -10.99
C LEU A 55 11.96 -12.34 -9.75
N LEU A 56 12.43 -12.75 -8.57
CA LEU A 56 11.67 -12.62 -7.32
C LEU A 56 11.37 -11.16 -6.98
N ALA A 57 12.33 -10.27 -7.18
CA ALA A 57 12.16 -8.84 -6.96
C ALA A 57 11.12 -8.21 -7.89
N SER A 58 10.95 -8.73 -9.11
CA SER A 58 9.90 -8.29 -10.04
C SER A 58 8.47 -8.54 -9.52
N TYR A 59 8.29 -9.46 -8.56
CA TYR A 59 7.00 -9.72 -7.91
C TYR A 59 6.76 -8.86 -6.67
N VAL A 60 7.77 -8.21 -6.10
CA VAL A 60 7.61 -7.32 -4.94
C VAL A 60 6.63 -6.16 -5.18
N PRO A 61 6.61 -5.50 -6.35
CA PRO A 61 5.58 -4.52 -6.69
C PRO A 61 4.15 -5.05 -6.55
N PHE A 62 3.92 -6.30 -6.97
CA PHE A 62 2.62 -6.93 -6.86
C PHE A 62 2.20 -7.12 -5.39
N PHE A 63 3.11 -7.63 -4.54
CA PHE A 63 2.85 -7.78 -3.11
C PHE A 63 2.66 -6.44 -2.40
N TYR A 64 3.37 -5.38 -2.82
CA TYR A 64 3.21 -4.03 -2.30
C TYR A 64 1.79 -3.49 -2.55
N TYR A 65 1.30 -3.55 -3.79
CA TYR A 65 -0.05 -3.11 -4.11
C TYR A 65 -1.12 -3.99 -3.49
N LEU A 66 -0.90 -5.31 -3.42
CA LEU A 66 -1.79 -6.22 -2.70
C LEU A 66 -1.93 -5.81 -1.22
N GLY A 67 -0.81 -5.49 -0.56
CA GLY A 67 -0.79 -5.01 0.83
C GLY A 67 -1.55 -3.70 1.01
N ILE A 68 -1.42 -2.75 0.09
CA ILE A 68 -2.18 -1.48 0.13
C ILE A 68 -3.67 -1.73 -0.01
N VAL A 69 -4.09 -2.57 -0.97
CA VAL A 69 -5.51 -2.87 -1.20
C VAL A 69 -6.11 -3.59 0.01
N LEU A 70 -5.43 -4.61 0.54
CA LEU A 70 -5.88 -5.34 1.73
C LEU A 70 -5.90 -4.44 2.98
N GLY A 71 -4.89 -3.57 3.14
CA GLY A 71 -4.84 -2.59 4.22
C GLY A 71 -5.98 -1.57 4.14
N ALA A 72 -6.29 -1.07 2.94
CA ALA A 72 -7.42 -0.17 2.72
C ALA A 72 -8.76 -0.83 3.01
N ILE A 73 -8.96 -2.09 2.57
CA ILE A 73 -10.18 -2.87 2.89
C ILE A 73 -10.32 -3.04 4.40
N THR A 74 -9.23 -3.36 5.10
CA THR A 74 -9.23 -3.53 6.56
C THR A 74 -9.56 -2.22 7.27
N ALA A 75 -8.99 -1.10 6.81
CA ALA A 75 -9.29 0.23 7.35
C ALA A 75 -10.76 0.62 7.13
N PHE A 76 -11.29 0.38 5.93
CA PHE A 76 -12.72 0.60 5.63
C PHE A 76 -13.63 -0.26 6.52
N TRP A 77 -13.29 -1.53 6.71
CA TRP A 77 -14.07 -2.43 7.54
C TRP A 77 -14.03 -2.02 9.02
N GLY A 78 -12.87 -1.57 9.51
CA GLY A 78 -12.73 -0.99 10.84
C GLY A 78 -13.59 0.27 11.01
N VAL A 79 -13.56 1.18 10.05
CA VAL A 79 -14.39 2.39 10.07
C VAL A 79 -15.88 2.01 10.15
N VAL A 80 -16.37 1.12 9.28
CA VAL A 80 -17.79 0.73 9.24
C VAL A 80 -18.24 -0.01 10.50
N LYS A 81 -17.39 -0.84 11.09
CA LYS A 81 -17.75 -1.66 12.26
C LYS A 81 -17.74 -0.86 13.57
N TYR A 82 -16.88 0.15 13.68
CA TYR A 82 -16.63 0.88 14.93
C TYR A 82 -17.18 2.33 14.93
N SER A 83 -17.77 2.79 13.82
CA SER A 83 -18.49 4.09 13.70
C SER A 83 -19.94 4.04 14.19
#